data_AF-A0A7C3EWL0-F1
#
_entry.id   AF-A0A7C3EWL0-F1
#
_cell.length_a   1.000
_cell.length_b   1.000
_cell.length_c   1.000
_cell.angle_alpha   90.00
_cell.angle_beta   90.00
_cell.angle_gamma   90.00
#
_symmetry.space_group_name_H-M   'P 1'
#
loop_
_entity.id
_entity.type
_entity.pdbx_description
1 polymer ?
#
loop_
_entity_poly.entity_id
_entity_poly.type
_entity_poly.pdbx_seq_one_letter_code
_entity_poly.pdbx_strand_id
1 'polypeptide(L)'
;MPGDPDVRSSLWEVARLFLKLSVLSFGGPAGHIALMEDEVVARRGWLSRERFLDLVGATNLIPGPNAAEMAIHIGYLRCGWLGLLAAGASFIVPAALITTAIAWAYVRYGALPQVAPFLAGAKPAVLAVILVAVLRLGRTALKSGHLAAVGAAVLAGAMAGLNEVLLLFAGGLAGMLWLAHGSASTAPPPASPALAIVPWGISSRVLATGAAAGAAAGVSLWALGLFFLKVGAVLYGSGYVLVAFLEGGLVREFGWLTQQQLLDAIAAGQVTPGPLLSTAAFVGYVLRGGAGAAVATAAVFLPSFVFVVLLSPVVPRLRKSRWSAAFLDSVNVASVALMLAVGARLGGETLTRWTSWAIAAVALAAGVRWRVNSAWLILGGAALGGLLGRWAG
;
A
#
# COMPACT_ATOMS: atom_id res chain seq x y z
N MET A 1 17.73 -17.89 -27.66
CA MET A 1 16.79 -16.78 -27.90
C MET A 1 16.97 -16.32 -29.33
N PRO A 2 15.96 -16.46 -30.20
CA PRO A 2 15.93 -15.74 -31.46
C PRO A 2 14.97 -14.56 -31.36
N GLY A 3 15.44 -13.38 -31.77
CA GLY A 3 14.59 -12.21 -31.99
C GLY A 3 13.68 -12.43 -33.19
N ASP A 4 12.43 -12.04 -33.04
CA ASP A 4 11.38 -12.08 -34.07
C ASP A 4 10.97 -10.62 -34.39
N PRO A 5 10.62 -10.26 -35.64
CA PRO A 5 10.45 -8.87 -36.08
C PRO A 5 9.22 -8.14 -35.50
N ASP A 6 8.38 -8.80 -34.70
CA ASP A 6 7.11 -8.26 -34.15
C ASP A 6 7.19 -7.73 -32.69
N VAL A 7 8.39 -7.55 -32.14
CA VAL A 7 8.56 -7.07 -30.75
C VAL A 7 7.90 -5.69 -30.48
N ARG A 8 7.76 -4.84 -31.52
CA ARG A 8 7.12 -3.52 -31.37
C ARG A 8 5.60 -3.62 -31.27
N SER A 9 4.97 -4.53 -32.02
CA SER A 9 3.52 -4.75 -31.98
C SER A 9 3.11 -5.38 -30.64
N SER A 10 3.94 -6.26 -30.07
CA SER A 10 3.72 -6.87 -28.75
C SER A 10 3.98 -5.93 -27.56
N LEU A 11 5.01 -5.06 -27.61
CA LEU A 11 5.28 -4.09 -26.53
C LEU A 11 4.20 -3.01 -26.42
N TRP A 12 3.73 -2.49 -27.56
CA TRP A 12 2.63 -1.53 -27.58
C TRP A 12 1.34 -2.14 -27.08
N GLU A 13 1.08 -3.41 -27.41
CA GLU A 13 -0.07 -4.16 -26.90
C GLU A 13 -0.06 -4.25 -25.37
N VAL A 14 1.10 -4.58 -24.78
CA VAL A 14 1.32 -4.60 -23.33
C VAL A 14 1.12 -3.21 -22.72
N ALA A 15 1.78 -2.19 -23.26
CA ALA A 15 1.66 -0.81 -22.75
C ALA A 15 0.22 -0.32 -22.78
N ARG A 16 -0.48 -0.51 -23.91
CA ARG A 16 -1.88 -0.09 -24.08
C ARG A 16 -2.83 -0.82 -23.13
N LEU A 17 -2.61 -2.12 -22.90
CA LEU A 17 -3.41 -2.86 -21.92
C LEU A 17 -3.22 -2.29 -20.52
N PHE A 18 -1.98 -2.14 -20.05
CA PHE A 18 -1.73 -1.67 -18.69
C PHE A 18 -2.06 -0.20 -18.49
N LEU A 19 -1.98 0.62 -19.54
CA LEU A 19 -2.51 1.99 -19.55
C LEU A 19 -4.04 1.99 -19.37
N LYS A 20 -4.75 1.17 -20.15
CA LYS A 20 -6.21 0.99 -20.03
C LYS A 20 -6.58 0.52 -18.63
N LEU A 21 -5.88 -0.48 -18.11
CA LEU A 21 -6.11 -0.99 -16.76
C LEU A 21 -5.80 0.07 -15.71
N SER A 22 -4.72 0.85 -15.84
CA SER A 22 -4.40 1.93 -14.90
C SER A 22 -5.57 2.90 -14.76
N VAL A 23 -6.13 3.37 -15.88
CA VAL A 23 -7.19 4.39 -15.90
C VAL A 23 -8.57 3.84 -15.51
N LEU A 24 -8.85 2.56 -15.78
CA LEU A 24 -10.17 1.96 -15.54
C LEU A 24 -10.28 1.22 -14.20
N SER A 25 -9.15 0.85 -13.59
CA SER A 25 -9.19 -0.06 -12.44
C SER A 25 -9.43 0.69 -11.13
N PHE A 26 -10.71 0.82 -10.78
CA PHE A 26 -11.18 1.21 -9.44
C PHE A 26 -11.58 -0.05 -8.66
N GLY A 27 -11.35 -0.07 -7.34
CA GLY A 27 -11.84 -1.18 -6.48
C GLY A 27 -10.79 -1.86 -5.62
N GLY A 28 -9.62 -1.23 -5.47
CA GLY A 28 -8.52 -1.76 -4.66
C GLY A 28 -7.87 -3.02 -5.26
N PRO A 29 -6.97 -3.68 -4.51
CA PRO A 29 -6.12 -4.74 -5.05
C PRO A 29 -6.90 -5.89 -5.69
N ALA A 30 -8.00 -6.34 -5.08
CA ALA A 30 -8.80 -7.45 -5.64
C ALA A 30 -9.49 -7.08 -6.97
N GLY A 31 -9.96 -5.83 -7.11
CA GLY A 31 -10.57 -5.36 -8.35
C GLY A 31 -9.55 -5.30 -9.49
N HIS A 32 -8.32 -4.87 -9.20
CA HIS A 32 -7.24 -4.84 -10.19
C HIS A 32 -6.86 -6.24 -10.67
N ILE A 33 -6.70 -7.18 -9.74
CA ILE A 33 -6.37 -8.57 -10.07
C ILE A 33 -7.49 -9.21 -10.90
N ALA A 34 -8.77 -8.98 -10.56
CA ALA A 34 -9.88 -9.52 -11.33
C ALA A 34 -9.95 -8.96 -12.76
N LEU A 35 -9.71 -7.65 -12.94
CA LEU A 35 -9.64 -7.03 -14.27
C LEU A 35 -8.44 -7.55 -15.08
N MET A 36 -7.30 -7.78 -14.42
CA MET A 36 -6.15 -8.41 -15.05
C MET A 36 -6.44 -9.86 -15.45
N GLU A 37 -7.13 -10.65 -14.63
CA GLU A 37 -7.54 -12.03 -14.96
C GLU A 37 -8.45 -12.03 -16.20
N ASP A 38 -9.49 -11.19 -16.22
CA ASP A 38 -10.42 -11.08 -17.37
C ASP A 38 -9.68 -10.72 -18.67
N GLU A 39 -8.82 -9.70 -18.65
CA GLU A 39 -8.09 -9.27 -19.85
C GLU A 39 -7.02 -10.27 -20.28
N VAL A 40 -6.19 -10.75 -19.36
CA VAL A 40 -4.97 -11.52 -19.69
C VAL A 40 -5.27 -13.01 -19.85
N VAL A 41 -6.23 -13.55 -19.11
CA VAL A 41 -6.63 -14.96 -19.20
C VAL A 41 -7.82 -15.12 -20.13
N ALA A 42 -8.97 -14.49 -19.83
CA ALA A 42 -10.22 -14.78 -20.53
C ALA A 42 -10.30 -14.18 -21.94
N ARG A 43 -9.93 -12.91 -22.11
CA ARG A 43 -10.05 -12.22 -23.40
C ARG A 43 -8.88 -12.47 -24.33
N ARG A 44 -7.65 -12.37 -23.83
CA ARG A 44 -6.43 -12.41 -24.65
C ARG A 44 -5.74 -13.77 -24.67
N GLY A 45 -6.01 -14.64 -23.70
CA GLY A 45 -5.37 -15.96 -23.61
C GLY A 45 -3.85 -15.91 -23.46
N TRP A 46 -3.29 -14.83 -22.90
CA TRP A 46 -1.84 -14.69 -22.71
C TRP A 46 -1.29 -15.64 -21.63
N LEU A 47 -2.12 -15.98 -20.64
CA LEU A 47 -1.77 -16.88 -19.55
C LEU A 47 -2.92 -17.86 -19.29
N SER A 48 -2.58 -19.08 -18.85
CA SER A 48 -3.57 -19.99 -18.27
C SER A 48 -4.00 -19.49 -16.89
N ARG A 49 -5.19 -19.89 -16.45
CA ARG A 49 -5.71 -19.52 -15.12
C ARG A 49 -4.78 -20.00 -14.00
N GLU A 50 -4.26 -21.21 -14.10
CA GLU A 50 -3.30 -21.78 -13.14
C GLU A 50 -2.03 -20.92 -13.05
N ARG A 51 -1.45 -20.58 -14.20
CA ARG A 51 -0.26 -19.73 -14.27
C ARG A 51 -0.54 -18.35 -13.68
N PHE A 52 -1.71 -17.76 -13.95
CA PHE A 52 -2.12 -16.49 -13.38
C PHE A 52 -2.22 -16.55 -11.85
N LEU A 53 -2.86 -17.59 -11.31
CA LEU A 53 -2.97 -17.80 -9.86
C LEU A 53 -1.60 -18.05 -9.21
N ASP A 54 -0.68 -18.72 -9.89
CA ASP A 54 0.70 -18.86 -9.43
C ASP A 54 1.42 -17.52 -9.34
N LEU A 55 1.19 -16.59 -10.28
CA LEU A 55 1.71 -15.23 -10.21
C LEU A 55 1.10 -14.43 -9.08
N VAL A 56 -0.22 -14.52 -8.89
CA VAL A 56 -0.90 -13.89 -7.74
C VAL A 56 -0.28 -14.40 -6.44
N GLY A 57 -0.08 -15.72 -6.33
CA GLY A 57 0.63 -16.33 -5.22
C GLY A 57 2.04 -15.77 -5.04
N ALA A 58 2.82 -15.64 -6.12
CA ALA A 58 4.17 -15.10 -6.11
C ALA A 58 4.24 -13.66 -5.57
N THR A 59 3.39 -12.78 -6.07
CA THR A 59 3.33 -11.37 -5.66
C THR A 59 2.88 -11.19 -4.21
N ASN A 60 2.18 -12.17 -3.62
CA ASN A 60 1.86 -12.13 -2.19
C ASN A 60 3.07 -12.47 -1.28
N LEU A 61 4.15 -13.03 -1.82
CA LEU A 61 5.35 -13.42 -1.05
C LEU A 61 6.45 -12.38 -1.12
N ILE A 62 6.35 -11.44 -2.04
CA ILE A 62 7.35 -10.42 -2.32
C ILE A 62 6.82 -9.08 -1.75
N PRO A 63 7.68 -8.24 -1.17
CA PRO A 63 7.27 -6.91 -0.75
C PRO A 63 7.04 -6.01 -1.96
N GLY A 64 5.83 -5.44 -2.03
CA GLY A 64 5.42 -4.44 -3.01
C GLY A 64 3.90 -4.38 -3.17
N PRO A 65 3.40 -3.50 -4.04
CA PRO A 65 1.99 -3.44 -4.39
C PRO A 65 1.65 -4.54 -5.40
N ASN A 66 0.94 -5.58 -4.95
CA ASN A 66 0.64 -6.79 -5.72
C ASN A 66 0.11 -6.50 -7.14
N ALA A 67 -0.78 -5.51 -7.30
CA ALA A 67 -1.33 -5.18 -8.62
C ALA A 67 -0.25 -4.64 -9.59
N ALA A 68 0.67 -3.79 -9.13
CA ALA A 68 1.75 -3.31 -9.99
C ALA A 68 2.75 -4.42 -10.27
N GLU A 69 3.06 -5.26 -9.28
CA GLU A 69 3.92 -6.43 -9.47
C GLU A 69 3.35 -7.42 -10.48
N MET A 70 2.03 -7.66 -10.46
CA MET A 70 1.35 -8.46 -11.46
C MET A 70 1.50 -7.85 -12.86
N ALA A 71 1.32 -6.54 -13.01
CA ALA A 71 1.55 -5.87 -14.28
C ALA A 71 3.00 -6.05 -14.78
N ILE A 72 3.97 -5.79 -13.91
CA ILE A 72 5.41 -5.95 -14.17
C ILE A 72 5.73 -7.39 -14.57
N HIS A 73 5.18 -8.40 -13.87
CA HIS A 73 5.44 -9.82 -14.12
C HIS A 73 4.80 -10.30 -15.42
N ILE A 74 3.55 -9.91 -15.70
CA ILE A 74 2.86 -10.23 -16.96
C ILE A 74 3.60 -9.58 -18.14
N GLY A 75 4.03 -8.32 -17.99
CA GLY A 75 4.86 -7.64 -18.97
C GLY A 75 6.17 -8.37 -19.23
N TYR A 76 6.85 -8.81 -18.18
CA TYR A 76 8.07 -9.61 -18.28
C TYR A 76 7.87 -10.91 -19.04
N LEU A 77 6.80 -11.66 -18.74
CA LEU A 77 6.49 -12.92 -19.42
C LEU A 77 6.15 -12.70 -20.90
N ARG A 78 5.56 -11.54 -21.25
CA ARG A 78 5.12 -11.26 -22.62
C ARG A 78 6.23 -10.74 -23.52
N CYS A 79 7.05 -9.80 -23.05
CA CYS A 79 8.09 -9.14 -23.86
C CYS A 79 9.44 -8.98 -23.13
N GLY A 80 9.74 -9.82 -22.14
CA GLY A 80 10.98 -9.75 -21.37
C GLY A 80 11.16 -8.42 -20.64
N TRP A 81 12.40 -7.96 -20.52
CA TRP A 81 12.77 -6.74 -19.80
C TRP A 81 12.04 -5.48 -20.29
N LEU A 82 11.86 -5.34 -21.61
CA LEU A 82 11.14 -4.20 -22.17
C LEU A 82 9.65 -4.26 -21.84
N GLY A 83 9.06 -5.45 -21.84
CA GLY A 83 7.67 -5.66 -21.44
C GLY A 83 7.43 -5.36 -19.96
N LEU A 84 8.39 -5.74 -19.11
CA LEU A 84 8.40 -5.41 -17.69
C LEU A 84 8.36 -3.90 -17.45
N LEU A 85 9.25 -3.14 -18.11
CA LEU A 85 9.30 -1.69 -18.00
C LEU A 85 8.04 -1.03 -18.58
N ALA A 86 7.61 -1.47 -19.76
CA ALA A 86 6.44 -0.92 -20.44
C ALA A 86 5.16 -1.16 -19.64
N ALA A 87 4.94 -2.37 -19.13
CA ALA A 87 3.76 -2.71 -18.33
C ALA A 87 3.75 -1.94 -17.01
N GLY A 88 4.86 -1.97 -16.27
CA GLY A 88 4.95 -1.28 -14.99
C GLY A 88 4.78 0.23 -15.14
N ALA A 89 5.51 0.87 -16.06
CA ALA A 89 5.37 2.30 -16.30
C ALA A 89 3.96 2.69 -16.74
N SER A 90 3.36 1.94 -17.67
CA SER A 90 1.99 2.21 -18.15
C SER A 90 0.93 1.99 -17.07
N PHE A 91 1.20 1.12 -16.09
CA PHE A 91 0.30 0.91 -14.96
C PHE A 91 0.45 1.99 -13.87
N ILE A 92 1.68 2.47 -13.63
CA ILE A 92 2.01 3.35 -12.50
C ILE A 92 1.88 4.84 -12.86
N VAL A 93 2.42 5.25 -14.01
CA VAL A 93 2.53 6.66 -14.39
C VAL A 93 1.17 7.36 -14.48
N PRO A 94 0.11 6.80 -15.09
CA PRO A 94 -1.18 7.49 -15.17
C PRO A 94 -1.79 7.72 -13.79
N ALA A 95 -1.76 6.71 -12.92
CA ALA A 95 -2.21 6.83 -11.54
C ALA A 95 -1.42 7.91 -10.79
N ALA A 96 -0.09 7.92 -10.93
CA ALA A 96 0.75 8.94 -10.33
C ALA A 96 0.42 10.35 -10.85
N LEU A 97 0.22 10.52 -12.15
CA LEU A 97 -0.13 11.81 -12.75
C LEU A 97 -1.49 12.32 -12.27
N ILE A 98 -2.50 11.45 -12.20
CA ILE A 98 -3.83 11.82 -11.66
C ILE A 98 -3.69 12.23 -10.20
N THR A 99 -3.00 11.43 -9.38
CA THR A 99 -2.79 11.76 -7.96
C THR A 99 -1.98 13.04 -7.79
N THR A 100 -0.98 13.30 -8.64
CA THR A 100 -0.23 14.57 -8.65
C THR A 100 -1.12 15.75 -9.06
N ALA A 101 -2.02 15.58 -10.02
CA ALA A 101 -2.99 16.61 -10.39
C ALA A 101 -3.93 16.95 -9.21
N ILE A 102 -4.40 15.93 -8.48
CA ILE A 102 -5.18 16.12 -7.25
C ILE A 102 -4.35 16.85 -6.19
N ALA A 103 -3.07 16.48 -6.02
CA ALA A 103 -2.17 17.14 -5.07
C ALA A 103 -1.89 18.62 -5.44
N TRP A 104 -1.73 18.91 -6.73
CA TRP A 104 -1.64 20.27 -7.24
C TRP A 104 -2.90 21.07 -6.91
N ALA A 105 -4.08 20.49 -7.14
CA ALA A 105 -5.35 21.13 -6.81
C ALA A 105 -5.49 21.33 -5.30
N TYR A 106 -5.07 20.36 -4.50
CA TYR A 106 -5.07 20.44 -3.03
C TYR A 106 -4.19 21.58 -2.52
N VAL A 107 -2.94 21.68 -3.00
CA VAL A 107 -2.02 22.75 -2.57
C VAL A 107 -2.53 24.13 -3.02
N ARG A 108 -3.14 24.21 -4.22
CA ARG A 108 -3.60 25.49 -4.79
C ARG A 108 -4.95 25.96 -4.22
N TYR A 109 -5.88 25.04 -3.97
CA TYR A 109 -7.28 25.34 -3.68
C TYR A 109 -7.79 24.74 -2.35
N GLY A 110 -7.03 23.87 -1.69
CA GLY A 110 -7.46 23.18 -0.47
C GLY A 110 -7.71 24.10 0.74
N ALA A 111 -7.10 25.28 0.74
CA ALA A 111 -7.33 26.31 1.76
C ALA A 111 -8.58 27.16 1.50
N LEU A 112 -9.28 26.97 0.37
CA LEU A 112 -10.50 27.71 0.08
C LEU A 112 -11.63 27.29 1.04
N PRO A 113 -12.38 28.24 1.64
CA PRO A 113 -13.49 27.93 2.54
C PRO A 113 -14.56 27.03 1.91
N GLN A 114 -14.73 27.10 0.58
CA GLN A 114 -15.69 26.28 -0.16
C GLN A 114 -15.25 24.81 -0.26
N VAL A 115 -13.96 24.52 -0.17
CA VAL A 115 -13.37 23.18 -0.32
C VAL A 115 -13.21 22.48 1.04
N ALA A 116 -12.97 23.24 2.11
CA ALA A 116 -12.74 22.71 3.44
C ALA A 116 -13.82 21.71 3.94
N PRO A 117 -15.14 21.96 3.74
CA PRO A 117 -16.18 21.00 4.14
C PRO A 117 -16.09 19.64 3.43
N PHE A 118 -15.68 19.63 2.16
CA PHE A 118 -15.54 18.39 1.39
C PHE A 118 -14.36 17.56 1.90
N LEU A 119 -13.21 18.20 2.13
CA LEU A 119 -12.04 17.53 2.72
C LEU A 119 -12.35 17.02 4.13
N ALA A 120 -13.07 17.81 4.94
CA ALA A 120 -13.49 17.40 6.27
C ALA A 120 -14.42 16.16 6.25
N GLY A 121 -15.28 16.02 5.24
CA GLY A 121 -16.12 14.84 5.05
C GLY A 121 -15.39 13.62 4.51
N ALA A 122 -14.33 13.82 3.71
CA ALA A 122 -13.51 12.73 3.18
C ALA A 122 -12.74 11.98 4.28
N LYS A 123 -12.22 12.70 5.28
CA LYS A 123 -11.42 12.15 6.40
C LYS A 123 -12.12 10.99 7.16
N PRO A 124 -13.34 11.14 7.70
CA PRO A 124 -14.05 10.05 8.38
C PRO A 124 -14.38 8.88 7.45
N ALA A 125 -14.57 9.13 6.15
CA ALA A 125 -14.75 8.06 5.17
C ALA A 125 -13.46 7.26 4.90
N VAL A 126 -12.30 7.94 4.85
CA VAL A 126 -10.98 7.26 4.79
C VAL A 126 -10.77 6.38 6.01
N LEU A 127 -11.09 6.89 7.21
CA LEU A 127 -11.03 6.11 8.44
C LEU A 127 -11.93 4.86 8.35
N ALA A 128 -13.16 5.01 7.88
CA ALA A 128 -14.06 3.88 7.68
C ALA A 128 -13.49 2.85 6.68
N VAL A 129 -12.87 3.29 5.58
CA VAL A 129 -12.19 2.42 4.61
C VAL A 129 -11.04 1.64 5.27
N ILE A 130 -10.24 2.28 6.12
CA ILE A 130 -9.18 1.61 6.89
C ILE A 130 -9.78 0.55 7.82
N LEU A 131 -10.85 0.89 8.55
CA LEU A 131 -11.52 -0.06 9.44
C LEU A 131 -12.14 -1.24 8.69
N VAL A 132 -12.75 -1.02 7.51
CA VAL A 132 -13.23 -2.11 6.64
C VAL A 132 -12.07 -3.02 6.23
N ALA A 133 -10.91 -2.45 5.89
CA ALA A 133 -9.71 -3.23 5.56
C ALA A 133 -9.23 -4.06 6.75
N VAL A 134 -9.15 -3.48 7.96
CA VAL A 134 -8.80 -4.19 9.20
C VAL A 134 -9.76 -5.35 9.45
N LEU A 135 -11.08 -5.13 9.34
CA LEU A 135 -12.08 -6.18 9.56
C LEU A 135 -11.97 -7.32 8.54
N ARG A 136 -11.77 -6.99 7.26
CA ARG A 136 -11.66 -7.99 6.19
C ARG A 136 -10.36 -8.78 6.28
N LEU A 137 -9.23 -8.08 6.39
CA LEU A 137 -7.90 -8.70 6.46
C LEU A 137 -7.71 -9.44 7.78
N GLY A 138 -8.20 -8.89 8.90
CA GLY A 138 -8.14 -9.52 10.21
C GLY A 138 -8.83 -10.87 10.26
N ARG A 139 -10.02 -10.99 9.66
CA ARG A 139 -10.74 -12.28 9.55
C ARG A 139 -9.96 -13.34 8.77
N THR A 140 -9.16 -12.93 7.78
CA THR A 140 -8.33 -13.86 6.98
C THR A 140 -6.96 -14.13 7.61
N ALA A 141 -6.43 -13.19 8.39
CA ALA A 141 -5.10 -13.27 8.98
C ALA A 141 -5.13 -14.01 10.34
N LEU A 142 -6.17 -13.82 11.15
CA LEU A 142 -6.31 -14.44 12.47
C LEU A 142 -6.79 -15.89 12.36
N LYS A 143 -5.88 -16.79 11.98
CA LYS A 143 -6.17 -18.23 11.82
C LYS A 143 -6.03 -19.05 13.10
N SER A 144 -5.31 -18.54 14.10
CA SER A 144 -5.01 -19.26 15.35
C SER A 144 -4.83 -18.32 16.54
N GLY A 145 -4.97 -18.84 17.76
CA GLY A 145 -4.71 -18.08 18.99
C GLY A 145 -3.27 -17.56 19.10
N HIS A 146 -2.30 -18.31 18.57
CA HIS A 146 -0.89 -17.91 18.51
C HIS A 146 -0.69 -16.69 17.62
N LEU A 147 -1.31 -16.69 16.43
CA LEU A 147 -1.30 -15.54 15.53
C LEU A 147 -1.99 -14.34 16.19
N ALA A 148 -3.11 -14.54 16.89
CA ALA A 148 -3.76 -13.48 17.65
C ALA A 148 -2.85 -12.88 18.73
N ALA A 149 -2.05 -13.70 19.43
CA ALA A 149 -1.08 -13.24 20.41
C ALA A 149 0.03 -12.39 19.77
N VAL A 150 0.57 -12.81 18.61
CA VAL A 150 1.54 -12.01 17.84
C VAL A 150 0.92 -10.67 17.43
N GLY A 151 -0.31 -10.68 16.92
CA GLY A 151 -1.04 -9.46 16.56
C GLY A 151 -1.25 -8.52 17.74
N ALA A 152 -1.64 -9.05 18.90
CA ALA A 152 -1.81 -8.26 20.12
C ALA A 152 -0.50 -7.64 20.61
N ALA A 153 0.61 -8.39 20.58
CA ALA A 153 1.93 -7.88 20.93
C ALA A 153 2.39 -6.76 19.99
N VAL A 154 2.19 -6.94 18.68
CA VAL A 154 2.50 -5.90 17.67
C VAL A 154 1.62 -4.66 17.87
N LEU A 155 0.32 -4.84 18.13
CA LEU A 155 -0.59 -3.73 18.42
C LEU A 155 -0.15 -2.95 19.66
N ALA A 156 0.19 -3.64 20.76
CA ALA A 156 0.67 -3.01 21.99
C ALA A 156 1.98 -2.24 21.75
N GLY A 157 2.94 -2.85 21.04
CA GLY A 157 4.19 -2.20 20.68
C GLY A 157 3.98 -0.97 19.78
N ALA A 158 3.05 -1.05 18.83
CA ALA A 158 2.71 0.06 17.95
C ALA A 158 2.12 1.21 18.77
N MET A 159 1.21 0.92 19.70
CA MET A 159 0.62 1.91 20.60
C MET A 159 1.62 2.54 21.57
N ALA A 160 2.62 1.78 22.01
CA ALA A 160 3.77 2.29 22.75
C ALA A 160 4.73 3.15 21.92
N GLY A 161 4.50 3.25 20.60
CA GLY A 161 5.26 4.11 19.71
C GLY A 161 6.57 3.49 19.20
N LEU A 162 6.71 2.16 19.27
CA LEU A 162 7.83 1.45 18.67
C LEU A 162 7.76 1.52 17.13
N ASN A 163 8.92 1.35 16.47
CA ASN A 163 9.03 1.46 15.02
C ASN A 163 8.25 0.36 14.30
N GLU A 164 7.43 0.75 13.33
CA GLU A 164 6.48 -0.11 12.61
C GLU A 164 7.21 -1.18 11.76
N VAL A 165 8.36 -0.84 11.16
CA VAL A 165 9.19 -1.80 10.41
C VAL A 165 9.73 -2.87 11.36
N LEU A 166 10.27 -2.45 12.50
CA LEU A 166 10.82 -3.36 13.49
C LEU A 166 9.73 -4.29 14.02
N LEU A 167 8.56 -3.75 14.35
CA LEU A 167 7.42 -4.53 14.81
C LEU A 167 6.92 -5.53 13.77
N LEU A 168 6.87 -5.13 12.50
CA LEU A 168 6.45 -5.99 11.40
C LEU A 168 7.39 -7.20 11.27
N PHE A 169 8.69 -6.96 11.19
CA PHE A 169 9.68 -8.03 11.02
C PHE A 169 9.88 -8.83 12.30
N ALA A 170 9.88 -8.21 13.48
CA ALA A 170 9.98 -8.91 14.75
C ALA A 170 8.74 -9.80 14.98
N GLY A 171 7.53 -9.31 14.68
CA GLY A 171 6.31 -10.12 14.70
C GLY A 171 6.38 -11.28 13.71
N GLY A 172 6.86 -11.01 12.49
CA GLY A 172 7.14 -12.03 11.47
C GLY A 172 8.08 -13.13 11.95
N LEU A 173 9.24 -12.76 12.50
CA LEU A 173 10.26 -13.69 12.98
C LEU A 173 9.82 -14.43 14.25
N ALA A 174 9.20 -13.74 15.20
CA ALA A 174 8.69 -14.34 16.43
C ALA A 174 7.61 -15.37 16.11
N GLY A 175 6.66 -15.03 15.24
CA GLY A 175 5.63 -15.96 14.80
C GLY A 175 6.19 -17.09 13.93
N MET A 176 7.21 -16.82 13.10
CA MET A 176 7.95 -17.87 12.38
C MET A 176 8.56 -18.89 13.34
N LEU A 177 9.28 -18.44 14.37
CA LEU A 177 9.91 -19.32 15.35
C LEU A 177 8.87 -20.05 16.21
N TRP A 178 7.81 -19.37 16.65
CA TRP A 178 6.81 -19.97 17.52
C TRP A 178 5.93 -20.99 16.78
N LEU A 179 5.49 -20.67 15.56
CA LEU A 179 4.62 -21.54 14.77
C LEU A 179 5.37 -22.68 14.08
N ALA A 180 6.64 -22.49 13.71
CA ALA A 180 7.44 -23.55 13.11
C ALA A 180 7.78 -24.69 14.09
N HIS A 181 7.82 -24.41 15.39
CA HIS A 181 8.09 -25.43 16.44
C HIS A 181 6.82 -26.03 17.06
N GLY A 182 5.63 -25.47 16.77
CA GLY A 182 4.37 -25.82 17.44
C GLY A 182 3.50 -26.91 16.78
N SER A 183 3.90 -27.49 15.65
CA SER A 183 3.17 -28.61 15.03
C SER A 183 4.06 -29.85 14.92
N ALA A 184 3.90 -30.75 15.88
CA ALA A 184 4.44 -32.10 15.83
C ALA A 184 3.74 -32.90 14.71
N SER A 185 4.42 -33.09 13.59
CA SER A 185 4.32 -34.30 12.75
C SER A 185 5.53 -34.41 11.82
N THR A 186 6.40 -35.35 12.22
CA THR A 186 7.31 -36.21 11.45
C THR A 186 7.68 -35.79 10.02
N ALA A 187 8.71 -34.95 9.89
CA ALA A 187 9.60 -34.98 8.73
C ALA A 187 11.01 -34.57 9.17
N PRO A 188 12.08 -35.24 8.71
CA PRO A 188 13.44 -34.95 9.16
C PRO A 188 13.88 -33.56 8.66
N PRO A 189 14.78 -32.87 9.37
CA PRO A 189 15.18 -31.52 9.01
C PRO A 189 16.10 -31.55 7.78
N PRO A 190 15.87 -30.75 6.73
CA PRO A 190 16.93 -30.39 5.81
C PRO A 190 17.72 -29.20 6.36
N ALA A 191 19.04 -29.26 6.15
CA ALA A 191 20.04 -28.34 6.65
C ALA A 191 19.75 -26.86 6.30
N SER A 192 20.07 -25.99 7.26
CA SER A 192 20.17 -24.55 7.11
C SER A 192 20.99 -24.17 5.86
N PRO A 193 20.63 -23.05 5.24
CA PRO A 193 21.55 -21.93 5.42
C PRO A 193 20.81 -20.72 5.96
N ALA A 194 21.29 -20.28 7.12
CA ALA A 194 21.07 -18.95 7.61
C ALA A 194 21.70 -17.96 6.64
N LEU A 195 20.88 -17.17 5.97
CA LEU A 195 21.23 -15.83 5.52
C LEU A 195 20.04 -14.92 5.85
N ALA A 196 19.87 -14.68 7.15
CA ALA A 196 19.13 -13.54 7.65
C ALA A 196 20.01 -12.31 7.42
N ILE A 197 19.87 -11.66 6.26
CA ILE A 197 20.32 -10.27 6.12
C ILE A 197 19.25 -9.43 6.81
N VAL A 198 19.38 -9.31 8.13
CA VAL A 198 18.76 -8.22 8.89
C VAL A 198 19.53 -6.97 8.48
N PRO A 199 18.92 -5.95 7.84
CA PRO A 199 19.58 -4.68 7.70
C PRO A 199 19.58 -4.02 9.09
N TRP A 200 20.68 -4.19 9.81
CA TRP A 200 21.00 -3.44 11.01
C TRP A 200 21.59 -2.08 10.60
N GLY A 201 20.99 -0.98 11.07
CA GLY A 201 21.44 0.39 10.84
C GLY A 201 20.96 0.95 9.49
N ILE A 202 20.26 2.08 9.41
CA ILE A 202 20.64 3.38 9.98
C ILE A 202 19.44 3.94 10.76
N SER A 203 19.52 3.92 12.10
CA SER A 203 18.70 4.80 12.93
C SER A 203 19.39 6.16 12.97
N SER A 204 19.12 7.03 12.00
CA SER A 204 19.51 8.43 12.12
C SER A 204 18.53 9.10 13.07
N ARG A 205 18.75 8.94 14.39
CA ARG A 205 18.14 9.81 15.39
C ARG A 205 18.76 11.19 15.21
N VAL A 206 18.18 12.01 14.35
CA VAL A 206 18.38 13.45 14.38
C VAL A 206 17.61 13.95 15.59
N LEU A 207 18.32 14.30 16.66
CA LEU A 207 17.78 15.09 17.76
C LEU A 207 17.37 16.45 17.19
N ALA A 208 16.11 16.58 16.79
CA ALA A 208 15.51 17.88 16.47
C ALA A 208 14.95 18.48 17.76
N THR A 209 15.72 19.38 18.36
CA THR A 209 15.21 20.38 19.31
C THR A 209 14.21 21.27 18.60
N GLY A 210 13.03 21.44 19.20
CA GLY A 210 11.86 22.02 18.56
C GLY A 210 11.98 23.46 18.10
N ALA A 211 11.18 23.81 17.10
CA ALA A 211 10.45 25.07 17.01
C ALA A 211 9.30 24.88 16.00
N ALA A 212 8.10 25.27 16.41
CA ALA A 212 6.92 25.35 15.56
C ALA A 212 7.07 26.45 14.50
N ALA A 213 6.25 26.31 13.45
CA ALA A 213 5.97 27.25 12.35
C ALA A 213 6.81 27.10 11.07
N GLY A 214 6.21 26.40 10.10
CA GLY A 214 6.22 26.73 8.67
C GLY A 214 7.56 26.73 7.93
N ALA A 215 7.84 25.65 7.19
CA ALA A 215 8.23 25.73 5.78
C ALA A 215 8.40 24.33 5.17
N ALA A 216 7.77 24.10 4.02
CA ALA A 216 8.13 23.05 3.06
C ALA A 216 9.54 23.24 2.43
N ALA A 217 10.40 24.05 3.04
CA ALA A 217 11.76 24.36 2.61
C ALA A 217 12.76 23.64 3.52
N GLY A 218 12.96 22.33 3.30
CA GLY A 218 13.97 21.58 4.04
C GLY A 218 14.08 20.10 3.71
N VAL A 219 13.01 19.49 3.17
CA VAL A 219 13.05 18.06 2.79
C VAL A 219 13.91 17.88 1.54
N SER A 220 15.04 17.18 1.66
CA SER A 220 15.87 16.86 0.49
C SER A 220 15.16 15.83 -0.40
N LEU A 221 15.25 15.98 -1.73
CA LEU A 221 14.72 14.97 -2.67
C LEU A 221 15.35 13.59 -2.43
N TRP A 222 16.60 13.57 -1.98
CA TRP A 222 17.30 12.34 -1.61
C TRP A 222 16.69 11.67 -0.39
N ALA A 223 16.42 12.40 0.69
CA ALA A 223 15.76 11.85 1.89
C ALA A 223 14.36 11.36 1.57
N LEU A 224 13.60 12.11 0.75
CA LEU A 224 12.29 11.71 0.25
C LEU A 224 12.38 10.40 -0.56
N GLY A 225 13.33 10.32 -1.47
CA GLY A 225 13.59 9.14 -2.29
C GLY A 225 13.96 7.93 -1.44
N LEU A 226 14.89 8.07 -0.49
CA LEU A 226 15.27 6.99 0.41
C LEU A 226 14.12 6.52 1.30
N PHE A 227 13.30 7.45 1.80
CA PHE A 227 12.11 7.11 2.57
C PHE A 227 11.16 6.24 1.75
N PHE A 228 10.78 6.70 0.55
CA PHE A 228 9.85 5.95 -0.29
C PHE A 228 10.46 4.66 -0.84
N LEU A 229 11.77 4.62 -1.09
CA LEU A 229 12.48 3.40 -1.46
C LEU A 229 12.40 2.36 -0.33
N LYS A 230 12.63 2.78 0.92
CA LYS A 230 12.47 1.93 2.11
C LYS A 230 11.02 1.42 2.23
N VAL A 231 10.04 2.31 2.06
CA VAL A 231 8.62 1.93 2.09
C VAL A 231 8.32 0.89 1.00
N GLY A 232 8.74 1.14 -0.24
CA GLY A 232 8.55 0.21 -1.36
C GLY A 232 9.23 -1.15 -1.14
N ALA A 233 10.38 -1.17 -0.47
CA ALA A 233 11.14 -2.39 -0.22
C ALA A 233 10.58 -3.23 0.94
N VAL A 234 9.82 -2.62 1.85
CA VAL A 234 9.32 -3.26 3.08
C VAL A 234 7.83 -3.55 3.02
N LEU A 235 7.07 -2.83 2.19
CA LEU A 235 5.63 -2.94 2.15
C LEU A 235 5.20 -4.34 1.71
N TYR A 236 4.58 -5.10 2.62
CA TYR A 236 3.96 -6.37 2.28
C TYR A 236 2.46 -6.22 2.04
N GLY A 237 2.01 -6.69 0.88
CA GLY A 237 0.60 -6.85 0.56
C GLY A 237 -0.14 -5.54 0.31
N SER A 238 -1.45 -5.60 0.55
CA SER A 238 -2.40 -4.54 0.18
C SER A 238 -1.93 -3.16 0.63
N GLY A 239 -2.06 -2.15 -0.22
CA GLY A 239 -1.60 -0.78 0.05
C GLY A 239 -2.19 -0.12 1.30
N TYR A 240 -3.03 -0.80 2.08
CA TYR A 240 -3.51 -0.33 3.37
C TYR A 240 -2.43 -0.35 4.46
N VAL A 241 -1.45 -1.27 4.38
CA VAL A 241 -0.32 -1.31 5.34
C VAL A 241 0.58 -0.08 5.16
N LEU A 242 0.61 0.49 3.94
CA LEU A 242 1.29 1.73 3.63
C LEU A 242 0.90 2.86 4.59
N VAL A 243 -0.38 2.91 4.99
CA VAL A 243 -0.90 3.97 5.86
C VAL A 243 -0.14 4.00 7.19
N ALA A 244 0.20 2.83 7.75
CA ALA A 244 0.98 2.75 8.98
C ALA A 244 2.42 3.26 8.79
N PHE A 245 3.07 2.89 7.69
CA PHE A 245 4.42 3.36 7.39
C PHE A 245 4.49 4.86 7.10
N LEU A 246 3.49 5.40 6.42
CA LEU A 246 3.41 6.83 6.14
C LEU A 246 3.10 7.64 7.41
N GLU A 247 2.22 7.16 8.30
CA GLU A 247 1.94 7.81 9.58
C GLU A 247 3.15 7.81 10.51
N GLY A 248 3.73 6.63 10.76
CA GLY A 248 4.91 6.49 11.61
C GLY A 248 6.10 7.30 11.10
N GLY A 249 6.38 7.23 9.79
CA GLY A 249 7.50 7.92 9.17
C GLY A 249 7.26 9.42 8.96
N LEU A 250 6.28 9.78 8.13
CA LEU A 250 6.12 11.16 7.65
C LEU A 250 5.52 12.09 8.69
N VAL A 251 4.69 11.58 9.61
CA VAL A 251 4.04 12.41 10.62
C VAL A 251 4.81 12.36 11.93
N ARG A 252 5.13 11.17 12.43
CA ARG A 252 5.71 11.01 13.78
C ARG A 252 7.23 11.13 13.82
N GLU A 253 7.94 10.42 12.95
CA GLU A 253 9.41 10.38 12.96
C GLU A 253 10.01 11.64 12.34
N PHE A 254 9.59 11.99 11.12
CA PHE A 254 10.16 13.12 10.38
C PHE A 254 9.40 14.44 10.54
N GLY A 255 8.13 14.40 10.93
CA GLY A 255 7.29 15.61 11.03
C GLY A 255 7.11 16.37 9.72
N TRP A 256 7.27 15.69 8.57
CA TRP A 256 7.16 16.30 7.24
C TRP A 256 5.71 16.61 6.86
N LEU A 257 4.76 15.84 7.38
CA LEU A 257 3.33 16.03 7.14
C LEU A 257 2.56 16.13 8.45
N THR A 258 1.44 16.84 8.40
CA THR A 258 0.41 16.76 9.45
C THR A 258 -0.44 15.49 9.26
N GLN A 259 -1.11 15.03 10.32
CA GLN A 259 -2.08 13.94 10.24
C GLN A 259 -3.17 14.22 9.19
N GLN A 260 -3.58 15.48 9.08
CA GLN A 260 -4.59 15.93 8.13
C GLN A 260 -4.10 15.77 6.69
N GLN A 261 -2.88 16.21 6.39
CA GLN A 261 -2.27 16.06 5.07
C GLN A 261 -2.10 14.58 4.69
N LEU A 262 -1.79 13.72 5.66
CA LEU A 262 -1.73 12.28 5.42
C LEU A 262 -3.11 11.70 5.06
N LEU A 263 -4.16 12.06 5.80
CA LEU A 263 -5.53 11.63 5.48
C LEU A 263 -5.98 12.12 4.11
N ASP A 264 -5.66 13.37 3.76
CA ASP A 264 -5.98 13.94 2.45
C ASP A 264 -5.21 13.20 1.33
N ALA A 265 -3.94 12.84 1.58
CA ALA A 265 -3.13 12.05 0.65
C ALA A 265 -3.72 10.65 0.43
N ILE A 266 -4.14 9.97 1.51
CA ILE A 266 -4.78 8.65 1.43
C ILE A 266 -6.13 8.77 0.70
N ALA A 267 -6.90 9.82 0.96
CA ALA A 267 -8.15 10.08 0.25
C ALA A 267 -7.91 10.20 -1.26
N ALA A 268 -6.93 11.02 -1.67
CA ALA A 268 -6.55 11.20 -3.06
C ALA A 268 -6.09 9.89 -3.71
N GLY A 269 -5.23 9.12 -3.03
CA GLY A 269 -4.71 7.85 -3.54
C GLY A 269 -5.78 6.77 -3.70
N GLN A 270 -6.84 6.77 -2.88
CA GLN A 270 -7.95 5.81 -2.96
C GLN A 270 -9.01 6.19 -4.00
N VAL A 271 -9.18 7.48 -4.27
CA VAL A 271 -10.11 7.97 -5.31
C VAL A 271 -9.49 7.86 -6.71
N THR A 272 -8.17 7.72 -6.79
CA THR A 272 -7.45 7.61 -8.06
C THR A 272 -7.44 6.17 -8.59
N PRO A 273 -7.70 5.95 -9.90
CA PRO A 273 -7.47 4.66 -10.55
C PRO A 273 -6.04 4.13 -10.31
N GLY A 274 -5.90 2.81 -10.15
CA GLY A 274 -4.58 2.18 -10.00
C GLY A 274 -4.11 2.05 -8.53
N PRO A 275 -2.83 1.77 -8.30
CA PRO A 275 -2.34 1.29 -7.00
C PRO A 275 -2.42 2.40 -5.95
N LEU A 276 -2.84 2.04 -4.73
CA LEU A 276 -2.90 2.95 -3.58
C LEU A 276 -1.54 3.58 -3.24
N LEU A 277 -0.44 2.96 -3.66
CA LEU A 277 0.91 3.53 -3.54
C LEU A 277 1.08 4.83 -4.34
N SER A 278 0.16 5.17 -5.25
CA SER A 278 0.10 6.48 -5.89
C SER A 278 -0.04 7.62 -4.88
N THR A 279 -0.49 7.34 -3.64
CA THR A 279 -0.42 8.27 -2.49
C THR A 279 0.97 8.89 -2.32
N ALA A 280 2.05 8.15 -2.64
CA ALA A 280 3.42 8.66 -2.63
C ALA A 280 3.60 9.87 -3.55
N ALA A 281 2.94 9.88 -4.72
CA ALA A 281 2.97 11.02 -5.65
C ALA A 281 2.33 12.27 -5.03
N PHE A 282 1.24 12.10 -4.28
CA PHE A 282 0.59 13.20 -3.55
C PHE A 282 1.53 13.77 -2.48
N VAL A 283 2.06 12.90 -1.63
CA VAL A 283 3.00 13.27 -0.57
C VAL A 283 4.21 13.98 -1.16
N GLY A 284 4.83 13.40 -2.19
CA GLY A 284 5.98 13.98 -2.87
C GLY A 284 5.66 15.37 -3.44
N TYR A 285 4.47 15.55 -4.01
CA TYR A 285 4.02 16.85 -4.51
C TYR A 285 3.87 17.89 -3.40
N VAL A 286 3.22 17.51 -2.29
CA VAL A 286 3.04 18.42 -1.13
C VAL A 286 4.39 18.86 -0.56
N LEU A 287 5.38 17.96 -0.52
CA LEU A 287 6.68 18.25 0.06
C LEU A 287 7.63 18.99 -0.89
N ARG A 288 7.66 18.64 -2.18
CA ARG A 288 8.68 19.09 -3.14
C ARG A 288 8.15 19.33 -4.57
N GLY A 289 6.85 19.54 -4.73
CA GLY A 289 6.20 19.80 -6.02
C GLY A 289 6.37 18.64 -7.03
N GLY A 290 6.34 18.95 -8.32
CA GLY A 290 6.42 17.92 -9.37
C GLY A 290 7.65 17.02 -9.27
N ALA A 291 8.81 17.58 -8.90
CA ALA A 291 10.03 16.80 -8.69
C ALA A 291 9.89 15.81 -7.52
N GLY A 292 9.27 16.24 -6.43
CA GLY A 292 8.96 15.36 -5.30
C GLY A 292 8.02 14.24 -5.67
N ALA A 293 6.96 14.54 -6.44
CA ALA A 293 6.02 13.54 -6.91
C ALA A 293 6.72 12.48 -7.78
N ALA A 294 7.56 12.91 -8.71
CA ALA A 294 8.32 12.01 -9.58
C ALA A 294 9.29 11.12 -8.78
N VAL A 295 10.07 11.71 -7.86
CA VAL A 295 11.03 10.96 -7.02
C VAL A 295 10.33 9.99 -6.09
N ALA A 296 9.28 10.42 -5.38
CA ALA A 296 8.53 9.55 -4.48
C ALA A 296 7.87 8.38 -5.22
N THR A 297 7.30 8.64 -6.40
CA THR A 297 6.71 7.60 -7.26
C THR A 297 7.78 6.62 -7.75
N ALA A 298 8.88 7.11 -8.31
CA ALA A 298 9.94 6.25 -8.81
C ALA A 298 10.51 5.39 -7.68
N ALA A 299 10.81 6.01 -6.52
CA ALA A 299 11.40 5.33 -5.39
C ALA A 299 10.50 4.25 -4.78
N VAL A 300 9.19 4.51 -4.61
CA VAL A 300 8.29 3.54 -3.97
C VAL A 300 8.03 2.31 -4.83
N PHE A 301 8.07 2.43 -6.16
CA PHE A 301 7.83 1.31 -7.07
C PHE A 301 9.10 0.64 -7.58
N LEU A 302 10.26 1.28 -7.52
CA LEU A 302 11.53 0.72 -7.99
C LEU A 302 11.84 -0.66 -7.40
N PRO A 303 11.66 -0.93 -6.09
CA PRO A 303 11.90 -2.25 -5.51
C PRO A 303 11.09 -3.35 -6.19
N SER A 304 9.84 -3.10 -6.55
CA SER A 304 8.98 -4.09 -7.23
C SER A 304 9.52 -4.50 -8.60
N PHE A 305 10.09 -3.58 -9.37
CA PHE A 305 10.73 -3.93 -10.65
C PHE A 305 11.94 -4.86 -10.43
N VAL A 306 12.72 -4.60 -9.39
CA VAL A 306 13.90 -5.42 -9.03
C VAL A 306 13.46 -6.79 -8.51
N PHE A 307 12.52 -6.81 -7.56
CA PHE A 307 12.08 -8.01 -6.88
C PHE A 307 11.34 -8.97 -7.81
N VAL A 308 10.51 -8.47 -8.71
CA VAL A 308 9.82 -9.32 -9.69
C VAL A 308 10.81 -10.14 -10.51
N VAL A 309 11.96 -9.57 -10.90
CA VAL A 309 12.98 -10.32 -11.63
C VAL A 309 13.81 -11.21 -10.71
N LEU A 310 14.29 -10.64 -9.61
CA LEU A 310 15.27 -11.30 -8.74
C LEU A 310 14.67 -12.47 -7.95
N LEU A 311 13.43 -12.32 -7.48
CA LEU A 311 12.77 -13.28 -6.59
C LEU A 311 11.87 -14.29 -7.32
N SER A 312 11.54 -14.06 -8.60
CA SER A 312 10.79 -15.02 -9.43
C SER A 312 11.32 -16.47 -9.37
N PRO A 313 12.63 -16.76 -9.45
CA PRO A 313 13.14 -18.13 -9.34
C PRO A 313 13.11 -18.71 -7.92
N VAL A 314 13.00 -17.87 -6.89
CA VAL A 314 13.06 -18.26 -5.47
C VAL A 314 11.66 -18.51 -4.90
N VAL A 315 10.65 -17.83 -5.43
CA VAL A 315 9.23 -17.94 -5.05
C VAL A 315 8.74 -19.39 -4.93
N PRO A 316 9.00 -20.32 -5.88
CA PRO A 316 8.51 -21.71 -5.76
C PRO A 316 9.10 -22.45 -4.55
N ARG A 317 10.31 -22.09 -4.12
CA ARG A 317 10.96 -22.66 -2.92
C ARG A 317 10.36 -22.08 -1.65
N LEU A 318 10.12 -20.77 -1.62
CA LEU A 318 9.48 -20.09 -0.49
C LEU A 318 8.07 -20.64 -0.23
N ARG A 319 7.28 -20.91 -1.29
CA ARG A 319 5.94 -21.50 -1.17
C ARG A 319 5.93 -22.88 -0.51
N LYS A 320 7.00 -23.68 -0.68
CA LYS A 320 7.09 -25.04 -0.13
C LYS A 320 7.64 -25.08 1.31
N SER A 321 8.20 -23.97 1.80
CA SER A 321 8.79 -23.88 3.13
C SER A 321 7.75 -23.56 4.20
N ARG A 322 7.65 -24.42 5.22
CA ARG A 322 6.79 -24.19 6.40
C ARG A 322 7.18 -22.91 7.16
N TRP A 323 8.47 -22.62 7.20
CA TRP A 323 9.02 -21.43 7.86
C TRP A 323 8.59 -20.15 7.14
N SER A 324 8.68 -20.11 5.81
CA SER A 324 8.24 -18.97 5.01
C SER A 324 6.74 -18.73 5.12
N ALA A 325 5.93 -19.81 5.13
CA ALA A 325 4.49 -19.70 5.35
C ALA A 325 4.16 -19.12 6.74
N ALA A 326 4.81 -19.62 7.80
CA ALA A 326 4.62 -19.12 9.16
C ALA A 326 5.05 -17.65 9.32
N PHE A 327 6.18 -17.27 8.72
CA PHE A 327 6.64 -15.88 8.68
C PHE A 327 5.61 -14.97 8.02
N LEU A 328 5.13 -15.33 6.83
CA LEU A 328 4.18 -14.52 6.08
C LEU A 328 2.82 -14.40 6.76
N ASP A 329 2.30 -15.48 7.35
CA ASP A 329 1.08 -15.43 8.16
C ASP A 329 1.25 -14.47 9.35
N SER A 330 2.42 -14.47 9.98
CA SER A 330 2.73 -13.60 11.12
C SER A 330 2.91 -12.13 10.68
N VAL A 331 3.55 -11.88 9.54
CA VAL A 331 3.67 -10.55 8.92
C VAL A 331 2.30 -10.00 8.52
N ASN A 332 1.40 -10.84 7.99
CA ASN A 332 0.03 -10.43 7.66
C ASN A 332 -0.74 -10.00 8.89
N VAL A 333 -0.64 -10.74 9.99
CA VAL A 333 -1.30 -10.38 11.26
C VAL A 333 -0.69 -9.12 11.87
N ALA A 334 0.64 -9.02 11.89
CA ALA A 334 1.34 -7.82 12.33
C ALA A 334 0.91 -6.58 11.52
N SER A 335 0.77 -6.73 10.20
CA SER A 335 0.27 -5.67 9.31
C SER A 335 -1.14 -5.20 9.66
N VAL A 336 -2.05 -6.13 9.96
CA VAL A 336 -3.42 -5.80 10.41
C VAL A 336 -3.38 -5.08 11.76
N ALA A 337 -2.53 -5.53 12.69
CA ALA A 337 -2.36 -4.89 14.00
C ALA A 337 -1.83 -3.45 13.87
N LEU A 338 -0.82 -3.21 13.02
CA LEU A 338 -0.31 -1.87 12.72
C LEU A 338 -1.39 -0.98 12.11
N MET A 339 -2.18 -1.53 11.17
CA MET A 339 -3.29 -0.80 10.55
C MET A 339 -4.38 -0.43 11.55
N LEU A 340 -4.70 -1.32 12.49
CA LEU A 340 -5.62 -1.05 13.59
C LEU A 340 -5.08 0.04 14.51
N ALA A 341 -3.79 0.00 14.87
CA ALA A 341 -3.14 1.01 15.69
C ALA A 341 -3.26 2.41 15.06
N VAL A 342 -3.01 2.51 13.75
CA VAL A 342 -3.10 3.77 13.01
C VAL A 342 -4.55 4.22 12.85
N GLY A 343 -5.47 3.28 12.59
CA GLY A 343 -6.91 3.57 12.58
C GLY A 343 -7.40 4.14 13.91
N ALA A 344 -6.95 3.60 15.05
CA ALA A 344 -7.31 4.11 16.37
C ALA A 344 -6.82 5.56 16.58
N ARG A 345 -5.57 5.86 16.18
CA ARG A 345 -5.01 7.23 16.26
C ARG A 345 -5.74 8.22 15.36
N LEU A 346 -5.90 7.85 14.09
CA LEU A 346 -6.64 8.65 13.11
C LEU A 346 -8.08 8.90 13.57
N GLY A 347 -8.71 7.92 14.23
CA GLY A 347 -10.02 8.04 14.83
C GLY A 347 -10.10 9.14 15.88
N GLY A 348 -9.13 9.22 16.79
CA GLY A 348 -9.08 10.25 17.83
C GLY A 348 -9.05 11.68 17.28
N GLU A 349 -8.35 11.90 16.17
CA GLU A 349 -8.25 13.23 15.54
C GLU A 349 -9.41 13.54 14.59
N THR A 350 -9.99 12.51 13.98
CA THR A 350 -11.01 12.69 12.93
C THR A 350 -12.43 12.73 13.51
N LEU A 351 -12.72 11.92 14.53
CA LEU A 351 -14.07 11.72 15.07
C LEU A 351 -14.39 12.68 16.21
N THR A 352 -14.27 13.97 15.95
CA THR A 352 -14.46 15.03 16.96
C THR A 352 -15.90 15.56 17.01
N ARG A 353 -16.66 15.43 15.92
CA ARG A 353 -18.03 15.98 15.78
C ARG A 353 -19.02 14.88 15.44
N TRP A 354 -20.28 15.09 15.79
CA TRP A 354 -21.35 14.14 15.44
C TRP A 354 -21.46 13.88 13.93
N THR A 355 -21.18 14.90 13.10
CA THR A 355 -21.15 14.77 11.63
C THR A 355 -20.06 13.82 11.15
N SER A 356 -18.85 13.90 11.72
CA SER A 356 -17.76 12.97 11.42
C SER A 356 -18.08 11.54 11.84
N TRP A 357 -18.74 11.36 12.99
CA TRP A 357 -19.24 10.06 13.44
C TRP A 357 -20.30 9.50 12.48
N ALA A 358 -21.26 10.32 12.06
CA ALA A 358 -22.31 9.90 11.12
C ALA A 358 -21.72 9.47 9.77
N ILE A 359 -20.80 10.26 9.19
CA ILE A 359 -20.14 9.93 7.92
C ILE A 359 -19.33 8.63 8.06
N ALA A 360 -18.54 8.48 9.13
CA ALA A 360 -17.76 7.26 9.37
C ALA A 360 -18.66 6.03 9.53
N ALA A 361 -19.76 6.15 10.29
CA ALA A 361 -20.70 5.05 10.50
C ALA A 361 -21.40 4.63 9.20
N VAL A 362 -21.88 5.58 8.40
CA VAL A 362 -22.50 5.31 7.10
C VAL A 362 -21.50 4.67 6.14
N ALA A 363 -20.29 5.22 6.05
CA ALA A 363 -19.24 4.67 5.18
C ALA A 363 -18.80 3.26 5.62
N LEU A 364 -18.69 3.01 6.93
CA LEU A 364 -18.35 1.71 7.49
C LEU A 364 -19.45 0.69 7.22
N ALA A 365 -20.72 1.04 7.50
CA ALA A 365 -21.86 0.20 7.22
C ALA A 365 -21.93 -0.14 5.72
N ALA A 366 -21.71 0.84 4.85
CA ALA A 366 -21.73 0.62 3.42
C ALA A 366 -20.58 -0.25 2.90
N GLY A 367 -19.37 -0.03 3.41
CA GLY A 367 -18.20 -0.85 3.08
C GLY A 367 -18.32 -2.29 3.58
N VAL A 368 -18.93 -2.52 4.74
CA VAL A 368 -19.13 -3.88 5.30
C VAL A 368 -20.31 -4.59 4.64
N ARG A 369 -21.47 -3.94 4.52
CA ARG A 369 -22.73 -4.59 4.10
C ARG A 369 -22.86 -4.73 2.59
N TRP A 370 -22.45 -3.71 1.83
CA TRP A 370 -22.60 -3.65 0.39
C TRP A 370 -21.27 -3.73 -0.37
N ARG A 371 -20.13 -3.77 0.34
CA ARG A 371 -18.78 -3.84 -0.26
C ARG A 371 -18.54 -2.73 -1.29
N VAL A 372 -19.07 -1.53 -0.99
CA VAL A 372 -18.90 -0.35 -1.84
C VAL A 372 -17.41 -0.05 -1.98
N ASN A 373 -17.02 0.34 -3.19
CA ASN A 373 -15.65 0.73 -3.52
C ASN A 373 -15.17 1.90 -2.63
N SER A 374 -13.94 1.82 -2.12
CA SER A 374 -13.31 2.87 -1.31
C SER A 374 -13.40 4.26 -1.94
N ALA A 375 -13.25 4.37 -3.27
CA ALA A 375 -13.37 5.62 -3.99
C ALA A 375 -14.76 6.26 -3.79
N TRP A 376 -15.84 5.47 -3.92
CA TRP A 376 -17.21 5.94 -3.74
C TRP A 376 -17.53 6.26 -2.28
N LEU A 377 -16.98 5.50 -1.33
CA LEU A 377 -17.11 5.81 0.09
C LEU A 377 -16.50 7.18 0.42
N ILE A 378 -15.31 7.47 -0.11
CA ILE A 378 -14.60 8.72 0.12
C ILE A 378 -15.28 9.89 -0.58
N LEU A 379 -15.67 9.74 -1.85
CA LEU A 379 -16.42 10.77 -2.59
C LEU A 379 -17.79 11.06 -1.95
N GLY A 380 -18.49 10.00 -1.50
CA GLY A 380 -19.75 10.14 -0.77
C GLY A 380 -19.57 10.86 0.58
N GLY A 381 -18.53 10.50 1.33
CA GLY A 381 -18.16 11.21 2.56
C GLY A 381 -17.84 12.68 2.31
N ALA A 382 -17.08 12.98 1.26
CA ALA A 382 -16.75 14.35 0.87
C ALA A 382 -18.02 15.15 0.50
N ALA A 383 -18.93 14.57 -0.29
CA ALA A 383 -20.19 15.19 -0.64
C ALA A 383 -21.07 15.46 0.59
N LEU A 384 -21.17 14.48 1.51
CA LEU A 384 -21.89 14.65 2.79
C LEU A 384 -21.24 15.74 3.65
N GLY A 385 -19.92 15.83 3.69
CA GLY A 385 -19.21 16.92 4.37
C GLY A 385 -19.52 18.29 3.76
N GLY A 386 -19.60 18.39 2.43
CA GLY A 386 -20.04 19.60 1.72
C GLY A 386 -21.48 20.01 2.05
N LEU A 387 -22.39 19.04 2.16
CA LEU A 387 -23.78 19.29 2.51
C LEU A 387 -23.94 19.66 3.98
N LEU A 388 -23.37 18.88 4.90
CA LEU A 388 -23.48 19.04 6.36
C LEU A 388 -22.66 20.22 6.88
N GLY A 389 -21.57 20.59 6.20
CA GLY A 389 -20.75 21.74 6.56
C GLY A 389 -21.50 23.06 6.49
N ARG A 390 -22.60 23.14 5.74
CA ARG A 390 -23.52 24.30 5.73
C ARG A 390 -24.36 24.42 7.00
N TRP A 391 -24.50 23.33 7.77
CA TRP A 391 -25.32 23.24 9.00
C TRP A 391 -24.48 23.16 10.27
N ALA A 392 -23.15 23.12 10.14
CA ALA A 392 -22.20 23.00 11.25
C ALA A 392 -21.52 24.33 11.60
N GLY A 393 -22.07 25.45 11.11
CA GLY A 393 -21.65 26.81 11.43
C GLY A 393 -22.23 27.29 12.75
#